data_AF-A0A5D3FH19-F1
#
_entry.id   AF-A0A5D3FH19-F1
#
_cell.length_a   1.000
_cell.length_b   1.000
_cell.length_c   1.000
_cell.angle_alpha   90.00
_cell.angle_beta   90.00
_cell.angle_gamma   90.00
#
_symmetry.space_group_name_H-M   'P 1'
#
loop_
_entity.id
_entity.type
_entity.pdbx_description
1 polymer ?
#
loop_
_entity_poly.entity_id
_entity_poly.type
_entity_poly.pdbx_seq_one_letter_code
_entity_poly.pdbx_strand_id
1 'polypeptide(L)'
;MAARRPIDDTDRRRVAELHAQGLNRNQIAREIGRAQSTVSKIAAELGLTFDRARTAEATRAKVADAKERRADLANLALDDAHAMRARALASDTGRDARDYAAAYGVFIDRHLRLIEADADHQGLAAVDAWLRDITGTS
;
A
#
# COMPACT_ATOMS: atom_id res chain seq x y z
N MET A 1 22.06 21.09 16.92
CA MET A 1 21.10 20.02 17.30
C MET A 1 20.59 20.36 18.69
N ALA A 2 19.37 20.87 18.83
CA ALA A 2 18.82 21.24 20.14
C ALA A 2 18.70 19.98 21.02
N ALA A 3 19.16 20.07 22.27
CA ALA A 3 19.09 18.98 23.22
C ALA A 3 17.65 18.50 23.40
N ARG A 4 17.41 17.22 23.18
CA ARG A 4 16.07 16.63 23.26
C ARG A 4 15.60 16.64 24.71
N ARG A 5 14.44 17.25 24.99
CA ARG A 5 13.82 17.30 26.34
C ARG A 5 13.83 15.89 26.94
N PRO A 6 14.41 15.67 28.14
CA PRO A 6 14.40 14.37 28.83
C PRO A 6 12.98 13.82 28.96
N ILE A 7 12.84 12.49 29.02
CA ILE A 7 11.56 11.84 29.28
C ILE A 7 11.27 11.97 30.77
N ASP A 8 10.10 12.51 31.12
CA ASP A 8 9.66 12.69 32.50
C ASP A 8 8.41 11.85 32.82
N ASP A 9 8.00 11.84 34.08
CA ASP A 9 6.80 11.12 34.53
C ASP A 9 5.50 11.71 33.98
N THR A 10 5.52 12.97 33.53
CA THR A 10 4.36 13.56 32.85
C THR A 10 4.14 12.88 31.49
N ASP A 11 5.21 12.62 30.74
CA ASP A 11 5.12 11.85 29.50
C ASP A 11 4.61 10.42 29.77
N ARG A 12 5.10 9.76 30.83
CA ARG A 12 4.63 8.40 31.21
C ARG A 12 3.14 8.37 31.51
N ARG A 13 2.67 9.30 32.34
CA ARG A 13 1.25 9.44 32.69
C ARG A 13 0.39 9.74 31.46
N ARG A 14 0.82 10.65 30.58
CA ARG A 14 0.05 10.93 29.35
C ARG A 14 -0.03 9.72 28.43
N VAL A 15 1.04 8.95 28.28
CA VAL A 15 1.02 7.71 27.48
C VAL A 15 0.01 6.71 28.06
N ALA A 16 0.00 6.50 29.37
CA ALA A 16 -0.96 5.61 30.03
C ALA A 16 -2.42 6.06 29.83
N GLU A 17 -2.70 7.34 30.05
CA GLU A 17 -4.06 7.87 29.91
C GLU A 17 -4.57 7.82 28.46
N LEU A 18 -3.75 8.21 27.49
CA LEU A 18 -4.15 8.16 26.08
C LEU A 18 -4.26 6.72 25.57
N HIS A 19 -3.44 5.80 26.08
CA HIS A 19 -3.56 4.37 25.79
C HIS A 19 -4.89 3.80 26.33
N ALA A 20 -5.27 4.15 27.57
CA ALA A 20 -6.55 3.75 28.15
C ALA A 20 -7.76 4.30 27.38
N GLN A 21 -7.61 5.46 26.72
CA GLN A 21 -8.61 6.02 25.80
C GLN A 21 -8.64 5.33 24.42
N GLY A 22 -7.78 4.31 24.18
CA GLY A 22 -7.76 3.53 22.95
C GLY A 22 -6.96 4.15 21.79
N LEU A 23 -6.19 5.22 22.04
CA LEU A 23 -5.36 5.83 21.01
C LEU A 23 -4.21 4.89 20.63
N ASN A 24 -3.90 4.83 19.33
CA ASN A 24 -2.72 4.12 18.86
C ASN A 24 -1.43 4.92 19.14
N ARG A 25 -0.29 4.23 19.12
CA ARG A 25 1.06 4.81 19.32
C ARG A 25 1.29 6.11 18.53
N ASN A 26 0.85 6.16 17.28
CA ASN A 26 1.13 7.30 16.40
C ASN A 26 0.29 8.52 16.78
N GLN A 27 -0.96 8.32 17.22
CA GLN A 27 -1.81 9.37 17.76
C GLN A 27 -1.21 9.91 19.06
N ILE A 28 -0.82 9.02 19.99
CA ILE A 28 -0.18 9.41 21.25
C ILE A 28 1.07 10.25 20.97
N ALA A 29 1.95 9.79 20.07
CA ALA A 29 3.17 10.50 19.70
C ALA A 29 2.91 11.93 19.20
N ARG A 30 1.87 12.12 18.37
CA ARG A 30 1.45 13.44 17.89
C ARG A 30 0.91 14.31 19.02
N GLU A 31 0.07 13.74 19.88
CA GLU A 31 -0.58 14.44 20.99
C GLU A 31 0.44 14.99 21.99
N ILE A 32 1.44 14.19 22.37
CA ILE A 32 2.44 14.59 23.37
C ILE A 32 3.70 15.24 22.76
N GLY A 33 3.74 15.41 21.43
CA GLY A 33 4.90 15.98 20.73
C GLY A 33 6.19 15.15 20.87
N ARG A 34 6.09 13.82 20.93
CA ARG A 34 7.24 12.91 21.07
C ARG A 34 7.36 11.98 19.87
N ALA A 35 8.56 11.42 19.65
CA ALA A 35 8.73 10.43 18.60
C ALA A 35 8.02 9.12 18.97
N GLN A 36 7.56 8.39 17.96
CA GLN A 36 6.90 7.09 18.14
C GLN A 36 7.78 6.08 18.91
N SER A 37 9.10 6.11 18.69
CA SER A 37 10.05 5.26 19.41
C SER A 37 10.10 5.55 20.91
N THR A 38 9.90 6.81 21.31
CA THR A 38 9.80 7.21 22.72
C THR A 38 8.52 6.67 23.34
N VAL A 39 7.38 6.80 22.66
CA VAL A 39 6.10 6.25 23.12
C VAL A 39 6.16 4.73 23.25
N SER A 40 6.78 4.03 22.29
CA SER A 40 6.98 2.58 22.39
C SER A 40 7.81 2.18 23.61
N LYS A 41 8.88 2.90 23.92
CA LYS A 41 9.71 2.64 25.11
C LYS A 41 8.91 2.83 26.39
N ILE A 42 8.20 3.95 26.52
CA ILE A 42 7.35 4.25 27.66
C ILE A 42 6.24 3.20 27.82
N ALA A 43 5.57 2.83 26.73
CA ALA A 43 4.54 1.80 26.76
C ALA A 43 5.10 0.45 27.22
N ALA A 44 6.30 0.08 26.75
CA ALA A 44 6.99 -1.14 27.21
C ALA A 44 7.37 -1.08 28.70
N GLU A 45 7.90 0.04 29.18
CA GLU A 45 8.18 0.28 30.60
C GLU A 45 6.92 0.15 31.47
N LEU A 46 5.76 0.55 30.94
CA LEU A 46 4.46 0.49 31.61
C LEU A 46 3.69 -0.83 31.39
N GLY A 47 4.25 -1.78 30.63
CA GLY A 47 3.58 -3.04 30.30
C GLY A 47 2.36 -2.90 29.38
N LEU A 48 2.23 -1.77 28.68
CA LEU A 48 1.10 -1.47 27.78
C LEU A 48 1.34 -2.08 26.40
N THR A 49 0.34 -2.76 25.87
CA THR A 49 0.37 -3.32 24.51
C THR A 49 -0.61 -2.58 23.60
N PHE A 50 -0.16 -2.26 22.39
CA PHE A 50 -1.04 -1.69 21.38
C PHE A 50 -1.71 -2.81 20.59
N ASP A 51 -3.01 -2.66 20.34
CA ASP A 51 -3.74 -3.58 19.49
C ASP A 51 -3.17 -3.58 18.06
N ARG A 52 -2.52 -4.68 17.71
CA ARG A 52 -1.94 -4.92 16.38
C ARG A 52 -3.02 -5.35 15.38
N ALA A 53 -4.14 -5.93 15.82
CA ALA A 53 -5.22 -6.38 14.96
C ALA A 53 -5.86 -5.19 14.23
N ARG A 54 -6.20 -4.10 14.96
CA ARG A 54 -6.72 -2.86 14.36
C ARG A 54 -5.79 -2.26 13.29
N THR A 55 -4.47 -2.34 13.49
CA THR A 55 -3.50 -1.83 12.51
C THR A 55 -3.39 -2.74 11.28
N ALA A 56 -3.44 -4.06 11.50
CA ALA A 56 -3.44 -5.05 10.42
C ALA A 56 -4.72 -4.95 9.58
N GLU A 57 -5.89 -4.76 10.20
CA GLU A 57 -7.17 -4.50 9.52
C GLU A 57 -7.12 -3.21 8.71
N ALA A 58 -6.66 -2.10 9.30
CA ALA A 58 -6.53 -0.84 8.57
C ALA A 58 -5.56 -0.96 7.37
N THR A 59 -4.48 -1.73 7.53
CA THR A 59 -3.55 -2.02 6.42
C THR A 59 -4.22 -2.87 5.34
N ARG A 60 -4.93 -3.94 5.72
CA ARG A 60 -5.65 -4.81 4.78
C ARG A 60 -6.71 -4.05 3.99
N ALA A 61 -7.49 -3.19 4.65
CA ALA A 61 -8.47 -2.32 4.00
C ALA A 61 -7.79 -1.42 2.95
N LYS A 62 -6.71 -0.72 3.32
CA LYS A 62 -5.97 0.12 2.37
C LYS A 62 -5.40 -0.65 1.18
N VAL A 63 -4.95 -1.88 1.39
CA VAL A 63 -4.45 -2.74 0.31
C VAL A 63 -5.59 -3.13 -0.63
N ALA A 64 -6.76 -3.48 -0.10
CA ALA A 64 -7.96 -3.77 -0.88
C ALA A 64 -8.41 -2.56 -1.70
N ASP A 65 -8.54 -1.39 -1.07
CA ASP A 65 -8.91 -0.14 -1.75
C ASP A 65 -7.91 0.23 -2.86
N ALA A 66 -6.61 0.02 -2.61
CA ALA A 66 -5.57 0.29 -3.59
C ALA A 66 -5.61 -0.70 -4.77
N LYS A 67 -5.98 -1.97 -4.51
CA LYS A 67 -6.18 -2.99 -5.55
C LYS A 67 -7.38 -2.63 -6.44
N GLU A 68 -8.50 -2.25 -5.83
CA GLU A 68 -9.69 -1.79 -6.57
C GLU A 68 -9.35 -0.59 -7.46
N ARG A 69 -8.68 0.44 -6.89
CA ARG A 69 -8.30 1.62 -7.67
C ARG A 69 -7.32 1.34 -8.80
N ARG A 70 -6.44 0.35 -8.66
CA ARG A 70 -5.54 -0.07 -9.75
C ARG A 70 -6.30 -0.82 -10.84
N ALA A 71 -7.26 -1.66 -10.48
CA ALA A 71 -8.12 -2.33 -11.45
C ALA A 71 -8.92 -1.31 -12.28
N ASP A 72 -9.48 -0.28 -11.65
CA ASP A 72 -10.17 0.82 -12.34
C ASP A 72 -9.23 1.54 -13.32
N LEU A 73 -8.02 1.88 -12.88
CA LEU A 73 -7.02 2.52 -13.74
C LEU A 73 -6.59 1.62 -14.91
N ALA A 74 -6.52 0.30 -14.70
CA ALA A 74 -6.20 -0.64 -15.77
C ALA A 74 -7.31 -0.64 -16.84
N ASN A 75 -8.58 -0.64 -16.43
CA ASN A 75 -9.71 -0.57 -17.36
C ASN A 75 -9.71 0.74 -18.15
N LEU A 76 -9.50 1.88 -17.49
CA LEU A 76 -9.39 3.18 -18.16
C LEU A 76 -8.25 3.21 -19.18
N ALA A 77 -7.09 2.64 -18.84
CA ALA A 77 -5.98 2.53 -19.79
C ALA A 77 -6.34 1.68 -21.01
N LEU A 78 -7.12 0.61 -20.84
CA LEU A 78 -7.58 -0.21 -21.97
C LEU A 78 -8.56 0.55 -22.87
N ASP A 79 -9.47 1.32 -22.29
CA ASP A 79 -10.41 2.19 -23.03
C ASP A 79 -9.66 3.27 -23.82
N ASP A 80 -8.67 3.93 -23.19
CA ASP A 80 -7.83 4.92 -23.84
C ASP A 80 -7.01 4.30 -24.98
N ALA A 81 -6.48 3.08 -24.79
CA ALA A 81 -5.81 2.33 -25.84
C ALA A 81 -6.74 2.09 -27.03
N HIS A 82 -7.96 1.61 -26.80
CA HIS A 82 -8.95 1.42 -27.87
C HIS A 82 -9.22 2.72 -28.64
N ALA A 83 -9.36 3.84 -27.93
CA ALA A 83 -9.59 5.14 -28.54
C ALA A 83 -8.39 5.61 -29.38
N MET A 84 -7.16 5.40 -28.90
CA MET A 84 -5.94 5.74 -29.64
C MET A 84 -5.78 4.87 -30.89
N ARG A 85 -6.05 3.56 -30.79
CA ARG A 85 -6.02 2.65 -31.94
C ARG A 85 -7.04 3.07 -33.01
N ALA A 86 -8.26 3.42 -32.61
CA ALA A 86 -9.28 3.88 -33.54
C ALA A 86 -8.85 5.17 -34.26
N ARG A 87 -8.29 6.15 -33.53
CA ARG A 87 -7.77 7.38 -34.12
C ARG A 87 -6.61 7.11 -35.08
N ALA A 88 -5.66 6.26 -34.71
CA ALA A 88 -4.53 5.90 -35.56
C ALA A 88 -4.96 5.33 -36.93
N LEU A 89 -6.02 4.51 -36.95
CA LEU A 89 -6.57 3.91 -38.17
C LEU A 89 -7.38 4.88 -39.02
N ALA A 90 -7.96 5.91 -38.40
CA ALA A 90 -8.77 6.92 -39.07
C ALA A 90 -7.95 8.15 -39.52
N SER A 91 -6.68 8.25 -39.14
CA SER A 91 -5.83 9.41 -39.45
C SER A 91 -5.52 9.52 -40.95
N ASP A 92 -5.73 10.72 -41.49
CA ASP A 92 -5.37 11.06 -42.87
C ASP A 92 -3.87 11.30 -43.07
N THR A 93 -3.12 11.54 -41.98
CA THR A 93 -1.67 11.76 -42.03
C THR A 93 -0.90 10.64 -41.34
N GLY A 94 0.23 10.25 -41.95
CA GLY A 94 1.14 9.27 -41.35
C GLY A 94 1.89 9.78 -40.11
N ARG A 95 1.86 11.09 -39.83
CA ARG A 95 2.36 11.65 -38.58
C ARG A 95 1.39 11.34 -37.45
N ASP A 96 0.13 11.75 -37.60
CA ASP A 96 -0.90 11.57 -36.58
C ASP A 96 -1.17 10.09 -36.33
N ALA A 97 -1.18 9.27 -37.38
CA ALA A 97 -1.30 7.82 -37.27
C ALA A 97 -0.21 7.22 -36.36
N ARG A 98 1.05 7.68 -36.50
CA ARG A 98 2.17 7.23 -35.66
C ARG A 98 2.06 7.73 -34.23
N ASP A 99 1.68 8.99 -34.03
CA ASP A 99 1.57 9.57 -32.70
C ASP A 99 0.46 8.86 -31.88
N TYR A 100 -0.69 8.58 -32.49
CA TYR A 100 -1.75 7.80 -31.84
C TYR A 100 -1.35 6.33 -31.62
N ALA A 101 -0.65 5.69 -32.57
CA ALA A 101 -0.17 4.33 -32.38
C ALA A 101 0.85 4.22 -31.22
N ALA A 102 1.71 5.24 -31.06
CA ALA A 102 2.62 5.32 -29.92
C ALA A 102 1.86 5.47 -28.60
N ALA A 103 0.86 6.34 -28.54
CA ALA A 103 0.00 6.50 -27.36
C ALA A 103 -0.76 5.21 -27.00
N TYR A 104 -1.30 4.48 -28.00
CA TYR A 104 -1.88 3.15 -27.82
C TYR A 104 -0.92 2.20 -27.10
N GLY A 105 0.34 2.12 -27.56
CA GLY A 105 1.35 1.27 -26.95
C GLY A 105 1.61 1.61 -25.48
N VAL A 106 1.65 2.90 -25.13
CA VAL A 106 1.82 3.35 -23.74
C VAL A 106 0.66 2.87 -22.87
N PHE A 107 -0.59 3.02 -23.32
CA PHE A 107 -1.75 2.65 -22.54
C PHE A 107 -1.88 1.13 -22.34
N ILE A 108 -1.58 0.33 -23.37
CA ILE A 108 -1.52 -1.13 -23.24
C ILE A 108 -0.45 -1.55 -22.22
N ASP A 109 0.74 -0.95 -22.27
CA ASP A 109 1.78 -1.24 -21.28
C ASP A 109 1.35 -0.89 -19.85
N ARG A 110 0.60 0.22 -19.66
CA ARG A 110 0.06 0.57 -18.33
C ARG A 110 -1.00 -0.40 -17.85
N HIS A 111 -1.92 -0.80 -18.73
CA HIS A 111 -2.92 -1.82 -18.42
C HIS A 111 -2.28 -3.12 -17.94
N LEU A 112 -1.30 -3.63 -18.70
CA LEU A 112 -0.60 -4.88 -18.36
C LEU A 112 0.13 -4.78 -17.03
N ARG A 113 0.90 -3.70 -16.80
CA ARG A 113 1.64 -3.52 -15.54
C ARG A 113 0.74 -3.43 -14.30
N LEU A 114 -0.43 -2.81 -14.44
CA LEU A 114 -1.38 -2.69 -13.33
C LEU A 114 -2.02 -4.05 -13.00
N ILE A 115 -2.38 -4.84 -14.02
CA ILE A 115 -2.89 -6.20 -13.82
C ILE A 115 -1.81 -7.11 -13.23
N GLU A 116 -0.57 -7.03 -13.71
CA GLU A 116 0.55 -7.81 -13.18
C GLU A 116 0.85 -7.48 -11.71
N ALA A 117 0.80 -6.19 -11.33
CA ALA A 117 0.99 -5.78 -9.94
C ALA A 117 -0.08 -6.36 -8.99
N ASP A 118 -1.26 -6.69 -9.51
CA ASP A 118 -2.38 -7.25 -8.76
C ASP A 118 -2.56 -8.77 -8.96
N ALA A 119 -1.73 -9.40 -9.80
CA ALA A 119 -1.71 -10.84 -9.95
C ALA A 119 -1.31 -11.50 -8.62
N ASP A 120 -2.16 -12.37 -8.10
CA ASP A 120 -1.92 -13.06 -6.83
C ASP A 120 -0.76 -14.04 -6.97
N HIS A 121 0.43 -13.61 -6.51
CA HIS A 121 1.58 -14.49 -6.32
C HIS A 121 1.31 -15.55 -5.23
N GLN A 122 0.23 -15.39 -4.45
CA GLN A 122 -0.24 -16.39 -3.49
C GLN A 122 -0.73 -17.68 -4.16
N GLY A 123 -1.31 -17.59 -5.36
CA GLY A 123 -1.71 -18.77 -6.13
C GLY A 123 -0.51 -19.61 -6.57
N LEU A 124 0.58 -18.95 -6.99
CA LEU A 124 1.85 -19.60 -7.31
C LEU A 124 2.46 -20.24 -6.05
N ALA A 125 2.45 -19.54 -4.91
CA ALA A 125 2.95 -20.10 -3.65
C ALA A 125 2.15 -21.32 -3.15
N ALA A 126 0.83 -21.36 -3.39
CA ALA A 126 -0.01 -22.51 -3.07
C ALA A 126 0.28 -23.70 -3.99
N VAL A 127 0.49 -23.45 -5.29
CA VAL A 127 0.92 -24.47 -6.25
C VAL A 127 2.33 -24.99 -5.91
N ASP A 128 3.27 -24.11 -5.55
CA ASP A 128 4.64 -24.50 -5.16
C ASP A 128 4.68 -25.29 -3.84
N ALA A 129 3.75 -25.03 -2.92
CA ALA A 129 3.58 -25.81 -1.71
C ALA A 129 3.01 -27.19 -2.00
N TRP A 130 2.00 -27.28 -2.86
CA TRP A 130 1.42 -28.53 -3.33
C TRP A 130 2.41 -29.37 -4.14
N LEU A 131 3.20 -28.73 -5.01
CA LEU A 131 4.25 -29.40 -5.78
C LEU A 131 5.31 -29.98 -4.85
N ARG A 132 5.80 -29.23 -3.85
CA ARG A 132 6.77 -29.76 -2.86
C ARG A 132 6.23 -30.95 -2.07
N ASP A 133 4.95 -30.93 -1.72
CA ASP A 133 4.28 -32.03 -1.03
C ASP A 133 4.23 -33.31 -1.89
N ILE A 134 3.97 -33.17 -3.19
CA ILE A 134 3.88 -34.31 -4.12
C ILE A 134 5.24 -34.81 -4.61
N THR A 135 6.20 -33.91 -4.85
CA THR A 135 7.51 -34.28 -5.40
C THR A 135 8.53 -34.67 -4.33
N GLY A 136 8.22 -34.50 -3.04
CA GLY A 136 9.09 -34.89 -1.92
C GLY A 136 10.43 -34.15 -1.87
N THR A 137 10.58 -33.07 -2.63
CA THR A 137 11.78 -32.22 -2.65
C THR A 137 11.75 -31.29 -1.44
N SER A 138 12.44 -31.69 -0.38
CA SER A 138 12.82 -30.82 0.75
C SER A 138 14.13 -30.11 0.48
#